data_AF-A0A9W4SX89-F1
#
_entry.id   AF-A0A9W4SX89-F1
#
_cell.length_a   1.000
_cell.length_b   1.000
_cell.length_c   1.000
_cell.angle_alpha   90.00
_cell.angle_beta   90.00
_cell.angle_gamma   90.00
#
_symmetry.space_group_name_H-M   'P 1'
#
loop_
_entity.id
_entity.type
_entity.pdbx_description
1 polymer ?
#
loop_
_entity_poly.entity_id
_entity_poly.type
_entity_poly.pdbx_seq_one_letter_code
_entity_poly.pdbx_strand_id
1 'polypeptide(L)'
;MNVMKKLCDQVNAYLKIKSGTSYLKIAYEEVLFPIYFNGKKKYFRVGHEDVVNFKPKKLFMKGIETVKQNNFQLLKFIGEKIMREAMDINNRRSIHKIVEYTLKEARNKEWDFNEFIVIAIIAL
;
A
#
# COMPACT_ATOMS: atom_id res chain seq x y z
N MET A 1 -5.37 -17.74 12.05
CA MET A 1 -4.04 -17.69 12.73
C MET A 1 -3.33 -19.05 12.87
N ASN A 2 -4.01 -20.17 13.14
CA ASN A 2 -3.32 -21.46 13.33
C ASN A 2 -2.49 -21.90 12.10
N VAL A 3 -2.98 -21.60 10.90
CA VAL A 3 -2.25 -21.83 9.63
C VAL A 3 -0.95 -21.03 9.58
N MET A 4 -0.98 -19.73 9.91
CA MET A 4 0.23 -18.89 9.92
C MET A 4 1.22 -19.33 10.99
N LYS A 5 0.74 -19.71 12.17
CA LYS A 5 1.60 -20.28 13.23
C LYS A 5 2.32 -21.54 12.75
N LYS A 6 1.57 -22.49 12.16
CA LYS A 6 2.13 -23.71 11.58
C LYS A 6 3.19 -23.41 10.52
N LEU A 7 2.93 -22.42 9.65
CA LEU A 7 3.89 -21.98 8.64
C LEU A 7 5.16 -21.40 9.28
N CYS A 8 5.03 -20.52 10.27
CA CYS A 8 6.17 -19.99 11.01
C CYS A 8 6.98 -21.11 11.68
N ASP A 9 6.33 -22.10 12.30
CA ASP A 9 6.99 -23.24 12.92
C ASP A 9 7.77 -24.09 11.88
N GLN A 10 7.18 -24.31 10.71
CA GLN A 10 7.84 -25.01 9.59
C GLN A 10 9.06 -24.24 9.08
N VAL A 11 8.94 -22.93 8.88
CA VAL A 11 10.05 -22.08 8.45
C VAL A 11 11.15 -22.06 9.51
N ASN A 12 10.79 -21.93 10.79
CA ASN A 12 11.75 -21.94 11.90
C ASN A 12 12.48 -23.29 12.03
N ALA A 13 11.79 -24.41 11.82
CA ALA A 13 12.42 -25.72 11.78
C ALA A 13 13.45 -25.80 10.64
N TYR A 14 13.09 -25.31 9.44
CA TYR A 14 14.01 -25.24 8.30
C TYR A 14 15.22 -24.33 8.57
N LEU A 15 15.01 -23.13 9.11
CA LEU A 15 16.07 -22.19 9.46
C LEU A 15 17.03 -22.77 10.50
N LYS A 16 16.50 -23.51 11.49
CA LYS A 16 17.33 -24.20 12.49
C LYS A 16 18.23 -25.25 11.84
N ILE A 17 17.68 -26.07 10.93
CA ILE A 17 18.45 -27.08 10.19
C ILE A 17 19.53 -26.42 9.33
N LYS A 18 19.22 -25.31 8.65
CA LYS A 18 20.17 -24.63 7.76
C LYS A 18 21.25 -23.83 8.47
N SER A 19 20.93 -23.21 9.59
CA SER A 19 21.88 -22.35 10.32
C SER A 19 22.61 -23.09 11.45
N GLY A 20 22.17 -24.30 11.83
CA GLY A 20 22.71 -25.05 12.96
C GLY A 20 22.38 -24.47 14.34
N THR A 21 21.66 -23.34 14.39
CA THR A 21 21.31 -22.63 15.63
C THR A 21 19.84 -22.23 15.64
N SER A 22 19.33 -21.82 16.80
CA SER A 22 17.96 -21.32 16.93
C SER A 22 17.88 -19.80 17.10
N TYR A 23 18.98 -19.09 16.82
CA TYR A 23 19.04 -17.63 16.91
C TYR A 23 18.21 -16.95 15.82
N LEU A 24 18.17 -17.51 14.61
CA LEU A 24 17.36 -16.99 13.51
C LEU A 24 15.96 -17.61 13.55
N LYS A 25 14.95 -16.77 13.81
CA LYS A 25 13.53 -17.16 13.77
C LYS A 25 12.70 -16.10 13.05
N ILE A 26 11.67 -16.54 12.36
CA ILE A 26 10.61 -15.69 11.83
C ILE A 26 9.41 -15.70 12.79
N ALA A 27 8.81 -14.54 12.97
CA ALA A 27 7.51 -14.37 13.61
C ALA A 27 6.50 -13.92 12.56
N TYR A 28 5.24 -14.26 12.79
CA TYR A 28 4.16 -13.71 11.99
C TYR A 28 3.92 -12.24 12.36
N GLU A 29 3.80 -11.37 11.37
CA GLU A 29 3.41 -9.97 11.55
C GLU A 29 2.10 -9.69 10.80
N GLU A 30 2.09 -9.86 9.48
CA GLU A 30 0.94 -9.55 8.63
C GLU A 30 0.94 -10.38 7.33
N VAL A 31 -0.25 -10.64 6.79
CA VAL A 31 -0.47 -11.07 5.40
C VAL A 31 -0.85 -9.86 4.56
N LEU A 32 -0.30 -9.76 3.35
CA LEU A 32 -0.51 -8.62 2.47
C LEU A 32 -1.37 -9.03 1.27
N PHE A 33 -2.62 -8.57 1.24
CA PHE A 33 -3.50 -8.80 0.10
C PHE A 33 -4.67 -7.79 0.05
N PRO A 34 -4.94 -7.12 -1.08
CA PRO A 34 -4.09 -7.00 -2.26
C PRO A 34 -2.84 -6.13 -2.01
N ILE A 35 -1.85 -6.26 -2.90
CA ILE A 35 -0.58 -5.53 -2.86
C ILE A 35 -0.16 -5.09 -4.25
N TYR A 36 0.40 -3.88 -4.36
CA TYR A 36 1.00 -3.36 -5.58
C TYR A 36 2.44 -2.90 -5.34
N PHE A 37 3.37 -3.44 -6.12
CA PHE A 37 4.77 -3.05 -6.13
C PHE A 37 5.08 -2.19 -7.36
N ASN A 38 5.52 -0.95 -7.14
CA ASN A 38 5.91 -0.05 -8.22
C ASN A 38 7.44 -0.06 -8.45
N GLY A 39 8.22 -0.26 -7.39
CA GLY A 39 9.68 -0.26 -7.45
C GLY A 39 10.31 -0.43 -6.08
N LYS A 40 11.65 -0.33 -6.02
CA LYS A 40 12.39 -0.49 -4.76
C LYS A 40 11.89 0.52 -3.71
N LYS A 41 11.43 0.01 -2.57
CA LYS A 41 10.81 0.79 -1.47
C LYS A 41 9.56 1.59 -1.87
N LYS A 42 8.92 1.29 -3.02
CA LYS A 42 7.71 1.94 -3.51
C LYS A 42 6.58 0.93 -3.68
N TYR A 43 5.64 0.89 -2.73
CA TYR A 43 4.50 -0.02 -2.77
C TYR A 43 3.34 0.48 -1.92
N PHE A 44 2.15 -0.02 -2.20
CA PHE A 44 0.98 0.14 -1.33
C PHE A 44 0.25 -1.19 -1.22
N ARG A 45 -0.43 -1.39 -0.09
CA ARG A 45 -0.99 -2.69 0.28
C ARG A 45 -2.10 -2.56 1.32
N VAL A 46 -2.86 -3.64 1.41
CA VAL A 46 -3.77 -3.92 2.52
C VAL A 46 -3.11 -4.97 3.42
N GLY A 47 -2.89 -4.63 4.69
CA GLY A 47 -2.35 -5.53 5.70
C GLY A 47 -3.48 -6.26 6.43
N HIS A 48 -3.26 -7.54 6.69
CA HIS A 48 -4.11 -8.39 7.52
C HIS A 48 -3.25 -8.96 8.63
N GLU A 49 -3.45 -8.50 9.86
CA GLU A 49 -2.73 -8.97 11.03
C GLU A 49 -3.46 -10.20 11.60
N ASP A 50 -4.35 -10.00 12.57
CA ASP A 50 -5.14 -11.10 13.15
C ASP A 50 -6.48 -11.32 12.45
N VAL A 51 -7.06 -10.23 11.91
CA VAL A 51 -8.37 -10.22 11.25
C VAL A 51 -8.22 -9.82 9.79
N VAL A 52 -8.89 -10.58 8.92
CA VAL A 52 -8.96 -10.25 7.49
C VAL A 52 -9.80 -8.99 7.31
N ASN A 53 -9.18 -7.91 6.84
CA ASN A 53 -9.82 -6.62 6.63
C ASN A 53 -9.54 -6.09 5.22
N PHE A 54 -10.48 -6.32 4.30
CA PHE A 54 -10.40 -5.81 2.93
C PHE A 54 -10.84 -4.35 2.78
N LYS A 55 -11.33 -3.71 3.83
CA LYS A 55 -11.77 -2.32 3.83
C LYS A 55 -11.09 -1.53 4.94
N PRO A 56 -9.75 -1.43 4.92
CA PRO A 56 -9.04 -0.66 5.91
C PRO A 56 -9.40 0.83 5.79
N LYS A 57 -9.53 1.51 6.93
CA LYS A 57 -9.76 2.97 6.95
C LYS A 57 -8.64 3.71 6.20
N LYS A 58 -7.39 3.26 6.40
CA LYS A 58 -6.19 3.83 5.80
C LYS A 58 -5.39 2.73 5.11
N LEU A 59 -5.03 2.98 3.84
CA LEU A 59 -4.12 2.11 3.10
C LEU A 59 -2.68 2.29 3.59
N PHE A 60 -1.92 1.19 3.63
CA PHE A 60 -0.50 1.26 3.87
C PHE A 60 0.21 1.65 2.57
N MET A 61 1.01 2.71 2.61
CA MET A 61 1.73 3.24 1.46
C MET A 61 3.17 3.51 1.87
N LYS A 62 4.14 3.04 1.08
CA LYS A 62 5.57 3.26 1.32
C LYS A 62 6.21 3.80 0.06
N GLY A 63 6.89 4.95 0.20
CA GLY A 63 7.69 5.56 -0.86
C GLY A 63 6.92 6.02 -2.10
N ILE A 64 5.57 5.94 -2.09
CA ILE A 64 4.72 6.45 -3.16
C ILE A 64 4.75 7.98 -3.11
N GLU A 65 4.77 8.59 -4.29
CA GLU A 65 4.85 10.04 -4.48
C GLU A 65 3.79 10.75 -3.66
N THR A 66 2.53 10.29 -3.68
CA THR A 66 1.39 10.87 -2.95
C THR A 66 1.56 11.00 -1.43
N VAL A 67 2.45 10.22 -0.83
CA VAL A 67 2.71 10.24 0.63
C VAL A 67 3.70 11.34 1.01
N LYS A 68 4.46 11.90 0.05
CA LYS A 68 5.44 12.96 0.33
C LYS A 68 4.74 14.28 0.65
N GLN A 69 5.32 15.07 1.56
CA GLN A 69 4.75 16.33 2.04
C GLN A 69 4.72 17.42 0.95
N ASN A 70 5.74 17.48 0.09
CA ASN A 70 5.85 18.44 -1.03
C ASN A 70 5.01 18.03 -2.25
N ASN A 71 3.71 17.82 -2.06
CA ASN A 71 2.79 17.58 -3.17
C ASN A 71 1.54 18.44 -3.06
N PHE A 72 1.05 18.88 -4.21
CA PHE A 72 -0.22 19.57 -4.33
C PHE A 72 -1.39 18.62 -4.04
N GLN A 73 -2.53 19.17 -3.60
CA GLN A 73 -3.65 18.37 -3.08
C GLN A 73 -4.31 17.50 -4.15
N LEU A 74 -4.38 17.98 -5.40
CA LEU A 74 -4.90 17.21 -6.53
C LEU A 74 -4.14 15.87 -6.71
N LEU A 75 -2.82 15.83 -6.55
CA LEU A 75 -2.06 14.58 -6.66
C LEU A 75 -2.43 13.59 -5.56
N LYS A 76 -2.65 14.09 -4.33
CA LYS A 76 -3.10 13.26 -3.20
C LYS A 76 -4.48 12.67 -3.48
N PHE A 77 -5.40 13.50 -3.98
CA PHE A 77 -6.74 13.06 -4.37
C PHE A 77 -6.70 11.97 -5.45
N ILE A 78 -6.01 12.24 -6.57
CA ILE A 78 -5.92 11.30 -7.70
C ILE A 78 -5.29 9.99 -7.24
N GLY A 79 -4.14 10.06 -6.55
CA GLY A 79 -3.44 8.85 -6.15
C GLY A 79 -4.19 8.06 -5.08
N GLU A 80 -4.82 8.72 -4.10
CA GLU A 80 -5.64 8.01 -3.10
C GLU A 80 -6.81 7.29 -3.76
N LYS A 81 -7.49 7.93 -4.71
CA LYS A 81 -8.59 7.30 -5.45
C LYS A 81 -8.14 6.09 -6.26
N ILE A 82 -7.06 6.23 -7.03
CA ILE A 82 -6.47 5.13 -7.80
C ILE A 82 -6.08 3.97 -6.87
N MET A 83 -5.39 4.25 -5.76
CA MET A 83 -4.94 3.21 -4.83
C MET A 83 -6.13 2.51 -4.17
N ARG A 84 -7.17 3.24 -3.78
CA ARG A 84 -8.38 2.64 -3.17
C ARG A 84 -9.13 1.74 -4.16
N GLU A 85 -9.35 2.19 -5.39
CA GLU A 85 -10.01 1.37 -6.41
C GLU A 85 -9.17 0.15 -6.80
N ALA A 86 -7.85 0.33 -6.93
CA ALA A 86 -6.93 -0.77 -7.27
C ALA A 86 -6.88 -1.85 -6.19
N MET A 87 -7.06 -1.46 -4.93
CA MET A 87 -7.00 -2.36 -3.76
C MET A 87 -8.37 -2.93 -3.35
N ASP A 88 -9.45 -2.63 -4.07
CA ASP A 88 -10.74 -3.30 -3.83
C ASP A 88 -10.64 -4.77 -4.30
N ILE A 89 -10.97 -5.70 -3.41
CA ILE A 89 -10.95 -7.14 -3.71
C ILE A 89 -11.90 -7.53 -4.85
N ASN A 90 -12.94 -6.75 -5.10
CA ASN A 90 -13.90 -6.98 -6.17
C ASN A 90 -13.54 -6.22 -7.46
N ASN A 91 -12.42 -5.48 -7.47
CA ASN A 91 -12.01 -4.73 -8.64
C ASN A 91 -11.69 -5.68 -9.80
N ARG A 92 -12.36 -5.45 -10.93
CA ARG A 92 -12.13 -6.16 -12.20
C ARG A 92 -11.45 -5.29 -13.25
N ARG A 93 -11.23 -4.00 -12.96
CA ARG A 93 -10.62 -3.04 -13.88
C ARG A 93 -9.10 -3.13 -13.78
N SER A 94 -8.43 -3.01 -14.93
CA SER A 94 -6.99 -2.79 -14.95
C SER A 94 -6.64 -1.45 -14.34
N ILE A 95 -5.41 -1.32 -13.83
CA ILE A 95 -4.89 -0.05 -13.30
C ILE A 95 -5.02 1.07 -14.35
N HIS A 96 -4.72 0.78 -15.62
CA HIS A 96 -4.87 1.75 -16.70
C HIS A 96 -6.29 2.35 -16.79
N LYS A 97 -7.33 1.50 -16.71
CA LYS A 97 -8.73 1.96 -16.74
C LYS A 97 -9.11 2.77 -15.49
N ILE A 98 -8.59 2.39 -14.33
CA ILE A 98 -8.79 3.14 -13.07
C ILE A 98 -8.18 4.53 -13.20
N VAL A 99 -6.95 4.62 -13.70
CA VAL A 99 -6.28 5.92 -13.93
C VAL A 99 -7.06 6.76 -14.93
N GLU A 100 -7.46 6.20 -16.07
CA GLU A 100 -8.23 6.91 -17.09
C GLU A 100 -9.54 7.48 -16.52
N TYR A 101 -10.30 6.67 -15.78
CA TYR A 101 -11.54 7.09 -15.15
C TYR A 101 -11.31 8.17 -14.08
N THR A 102 -10.31 7.99 -13.22
CA THR A 102 -9.96 8.97 -12.18
C THR A 102 -9.56 10.31 -12.77
N LEU A 103 -8.80 10.32 -13.88
CA LEU A 103 -8.41 11.56 -14.56
C LEU A 103 -9.61 12.26 -15.22
N LYS A 104 -10.55 11.50 -15.80
CA LYS A 104 -11.80 12.06 -16.35
C LYS A 104 -12.65 12.70 -15.25
N GLU A 105 -12.78 12.06 -14.10
CA GLU A 105 -13.48 12.65 -12.95
C GLU A 105 -12.77 13.87 -12.40
N ALA A 106 -11.43 13.82 -12.27
CA ALA A 106 -10.66 14.96 -11.82
C ALA A 106 -10.84 16.16 -12.76
N ARG A 107 -10.87 15.94 -14.09
CA ARG A 107 -11.13 17.01 -15.06
C ARG A 107 -12.50 17.67 -14.89
N ASN A 108 -13.53 16.91 -14.51
CA ASN A 108 -14.91 17.39 -14.42
C ASN A 108 -15.27 17.96 -13.05
N LYS A 109 -14.39 17.81 -12.05
CA LYS A 109 -14.57 18.38 -10.71
C LYS A 109 -14.15 19.86 -10.71
N GLU A 110 -14.87 20.70 -9.98
CA GLU A 110 -14.43 22.05 -9.66
C GLU A 110 -13.31 22.00 -8.60
N TRP A 111 -12.21 22.70 -8.88
CA TRP A 111 -11.03 22.75 -8.02
C TRP A 111 -10.82 24.16 -7.50
N ASP A 112 -10.41 24.25 -6.24
CA ASP A 112 -9.87 25.49 -5.72
C ASP A 112 -8.41 25.64 -6.18
N PHE A 113 -7.98 26.88 -6.50
CA PHE A 113 -6.63 27.12 -6.99
C PHE A 113 -5.56 26.66 -5.98
N ASN A 114 -5.85 26.72 -4.67
CA ASN A 114 -4.92 26.26 -3.64
C ASN A 114 -4.66 24.75 -3.70
N GLU A 115 -5.54 23.97 -4.33
CA GLU A 115 -5.34 22.52 -4.50
C GLU A 115 -4.21 22.19 -5.49
N PHE A 116 -3.77 23.17 -6.28
CA PHE A 116 -2.64 23.07 -7.22
C PHE A 116 -1.31 23.60 -6.65
N ILE A 117 -1.34 24.31 -5.52
CA ILE A 117 -0.14 24.93 -4.94
C ILE A 117 0.72 23.86 -4.25
N VAL A 118 2.03 23.88 -4.54
CA VAL A 118 3.04 23.10 -3.82
C VAL A 118 3.75 24.00 -2.83
N ILE A 119 3.68 23.67 -1.54
CA ILE A 119 4.49 24.35 -0.52
C ILE A 119 5.88 23.70 -0.54
N ALA A 120 6.88 24.43 -1.02
CA ALA A 120 8.27 24.04 -0.88
C ALA A 120 8.74 24.35 0.55
N ILE A 121 8.91 23.32 1.38
CA ILE A 121 9.62 23.49 2.65
C ILE A 121 11.11 23.60 2.32
N ILE A 122 11.64 24.82 2.35
CA ILE A 122 13.09 25.06 2.36
C ILE A 122 13.56 24.72 3.77
N ALA A 123 14.38 23.68 3.92
CA ALA A 123 15.09 23.43 5.17
C ALA A 123 16.19 24.49 5.29
N LEU A 124 16.00 25.45 6.20
CA LEU A 124 17.02 26.42 6.64
C LEU A 124 17.99 25.76 7.62
#